data_AF-A0A7D9L9Z0-F1
#
_entry.id   AF-A0A7D9L9Z0-F1
#
_cell.length_a   1.000
_cell.length_b   1.000
_cell.length_c   1.000
_cell.angle_alpha   90.00
_cell.angle_beta   90.00
_cell.angle_gamma   90.00
#
_symmetry.space_group_name_H-M   'P 1'
#
loop_
_entity.id
_entity.type
_entity.pdbx_description
1 polymer ?
#
loop_
_entity_poly.entity_id
_entity_poly.type
_entity_poly.pdbx_seq_one_letter_code
_entity_poly.pdbx_strand_id
1 'polypeptide(L)'
;MGHVLSNGLELIGTGTNIWKDKNLEQSIENMVKMVEKDSSITDRERKHAAAIQAWSQGFVVKALDTWEEILTLHPTDVTALKFAHDSYFYLGYQDQMRDSIARVLPHWNDTVPLYGFLHGMYAFGLVETNFYNKAEKHARQARRQLLRLGGSQKLHRSFTEALQKLYRSFTEALQKLYRSFTEALKFM
;
A
#
# COMPACT_ATOMS: atom_id res chain seq x y z
N MET A 1 -13.32 -9.80 -4.15
CA MET A 1 -11.96 -9.20 -4.01
C MET A 1 -11.14 -8.94 -5.29
N GLY A 2 -11.26 -9.70 -6.39
CA GLY A 2 -10.39 -9.52 -7.57
C GLY A 2 -10.38 -8.11 -8.18
N HIS A 3 -11.56 -7.52 -8.37
CA HIS A 3 -11.71 -6.14 -8.88
C HIS A 3 -11.11 -5.09 -7.93
N VAL A 4 -11.30 -5.25 -6.62
CA VAL A 4 -10.70 -4.36 -5.60
C VAL A 4 -9.18 -4.33 -5.74
N LEU A 5 -8.55 -5.50 -5.85
CA LEU A 5 -7.10 -5.60 -5.98
C LEU A 5 -6.61 -4.99 -7.30
N SER A 6 -7.23 -5.35 -8.41
CA SER A 6 -6.87 -4.85 -9.74
C SER A 6 -7.00 -3.33 -9.82
N ASN A 7 -8.17 -2.81 -9.47
CA ASN A 7 -8.45 -1.37 -9.51
C ASN A 7 -7.58 -0.62 -8.52
N GLY A 8 -7.43 -1.14 -7.29
CA GLY A 8 -6.63 -0.49 -6.26
C GLY A 8 -5.14 -0.40 -6.58
N LEU A 9 -4.55 -1.45 -7.14
CA LEU A 9 -3.14 -1.42 -7.54
C LEU A 9 -2.87 -0.41 -8.66
N GLU A 10 -3.75 -0.33 -9.66
CA GLU A 10 -3.64 0.64 -10.77
C GLU A 10 -3.82 2.07 -10.25
N LEU A 11 -4.88 2.28 -9.48
CA LEU A 11 -5.31 3.58 -8.99
C LEU A 11 -4.31 4.17 -7.97
N ILE A 12 -3.96 3.39 -6.95
CA ILE A 12 -3.06 3.82 -5.86
C ILE A 12 -1.61 3.87 -6.35
N GLY A 13 -1.27 3.21 -7.46
CA GLY A 13 0.02 3.39 -8.12
C GLY A 13 0.26 4.80 -8.66
N THR A 14 -0.77 5.67 -8.72
CA THR A 14 -0.72 7.09 -9.15
C THR A 14 -0.22 7.36 -10.58
N GLY A 15 0.03 6.30 -11.37
CA GLY A 15 0.39 6.43 -12.79
C GLY A 15 -0.76 6.91 -13.67
N THR A 16 -2.01 6.70 -13.22
CA THR A 16 -3.24 7.11 -13.89
C THR A 16 -4.31 7.53 -12.88
N ASN A 17 -5.47 7.97 -13.35
CA ASN A 17 -6.67 8.22 -12.53
C ASN A 17 -7.94 8.14 -13.39
N ILE A 18 -9.11 8.12 -12.73
CA ILE A 18 -10.41 7.99 -13.40
C ILE A 18 -10.74 9.14 -14.37
N TRP A 19 -10.12 10.30 -14.21
CA TRP A 19 -10.33 11.46 -15.09
C TRP A 19 -9.58 11.32 -16.41
N LYS A 20 -8.44 10.59 -16.39
CA LYS A 20 -7.58 10.34 -17.55
C LYS A 20 -7.88 9.01 -18.23
N ASP A 21 -8.26 7.99 -17.46
CA ASP A 21 -8.50 6.63 -17.94
C ASP A 21 -9.96 6.22 -17.73
N LYS A 22 -10.71 6.25 -18.82
CA LYS A 22 -12.13 5.86 -18.85
C LYS A 22 -12.35 4.36 -18.63
N ASN A 23 -11.36 3.51 -18.93
CA ASN A 23 -11.45 2.09 -18.61
C ASN A 23 -11.36 1.86 -17.10
N LEU A 24 -10.46 2.58 -16.42
CA LEU A 24 -10.34 2.53 -14.96
C LEU A 24 -11.62 3.05 -14.28
N GLU A 25 -12.14 4.20 -14.74
CA GLU A 25 -13.42 4.73 -14.26
C GLU A 25 -14.54 3.69 -14.38
N GLN A 26 -14.72 3.12 -15.58
CA GLN A 26 -15.76 2.12 -15.81
C GLN A 26 -15.55 0.84 -14.99
N SER A 27 -14.31 0.41 -14.80
CA SER A 27 -13.97 -0.75 -13.97
C SER A 27 -14.33 -0.54 -12.50
N ILE A 28 -14.13 0.67 -11.96
CA ILE A 28 -14.50 1.02 -10.59
C ILE A 28 -16.02 1.10 -10.45
N GLU A 29 -16.73 1.70 -11.41
CA GLU A 29 -18.20 1.70 -11.42
C GLU A 29 -18.78 0.28 -11.45
N ASN A 30 -18.21 -0.60 -12.28
CA ASN A 30 -18.65 -1.99 -12.37
C ASN A 30 -18.44 -2.73 -11.05
N MET A 31 -17.30 -2.51 -10.41
CA MET A 31 -17.01 -3.06 -9.08
C MET A 31 -18.07 -2.64 -8.05
N VAL A 32 -18.45 -1.36 -8.01
CA VAL A 32 -19.48 -0.86 -7.08
C VAL A 32 -20.83 -1.50 -7.38
N LYS A 33 -21.25 -1.54 -8.65
CA LYS A 33 -22.51 -2.16 -9.07
C LYS A 33 -22.59 -3.66 -8.71
N MET A 34 -21.46 -4.38 -8.77
CA MET A 34 -21.41 -5.79 -8.37
C MET A 34 -21.65 -5.96 -6.87
N VAL A 35 -21.04 -5.09 -6.06
CA VAL A 35 -21.17 -5.12 -4.60
C VAL A 35 -22.61 -4.83 -4.14
N GLU A 36 -23.33 -3.95 -4.85
CA GLU A 36 -24.74 -3.64 -4.55
C GLU A 36 -25.70 -4.78 -4.90
N LYS A 37 -25.40 -5.53 -5.97
CA LYS A 37 -26.29 -6.59 -6.48
C LYS A 37 -26.08 -7.93 -5.82
N ASP A 38 -24.86 -8.23 -5.39
CA ASP A 38 -24.49 -9.53 -4.87
C ASP A 38 -24.58 -9.55 -3.33
N SER A 39 -25.64 -10.18 -2.84
CA SER A 39 -25.88 -10.34 -1.39
C SER A 39 -24.88 -11.27 -0.69
N SER A 40 -24.09 -12.06 -1.43
CA SER A 40 -23.07 -12.94 -0.87
C SER A 40 -21.78 -12.22 -0.47
N ILE A 41 -21.60 -10.98 -0.92
CA ILE A 41 -20.44 -10.15 -0.58
C ILE A 41 -20.42 -9.91 0.92
N THR A 42 -19.26 -10.04 1.53
CA THR A 42 -19.09 -9.80 2.97
C THR A 42 -18.94 -8.31 3.30
N ASP A 43 -19.15 -7.92 4.56
CA ASP A 43 -18.98 -6.52 4.97
C ASP A 43 -17.54 -6.02 4.80
N ARG A 44 -16.56 -6.91 5.01
CA ARG A 44 -15.14 -6.61 4.76
C ARG A 44 -14.90 -6.25 3.29
N GLU A 45 -15.43 -7.06 2.38
CA GLU A 45 -15.30 -6.83 0.94
C GLU A 45 -16.04 -5.56 0.47
N ARG A 46 -17.24 -5.31 1.02
CA ARG A 46 -17.98 -4.05 0.83
C ARG A 46 -17.13 -2.84 1.21
N LYS A 47 -16.52 -2.85 2.39
CA LYS A 47 -15.65 -1.78 2.89
C LYS A 47 -14.46 -1.54 1.98
N HIS A 48 -13.81 -2.59 1.47
CA HIS A 48 -12.73 -2.44 0.51
C HIS A 48 -13.18 -1.74 -0.79
N ALA A 49 -14.31 -2.16 -1.36
CA ALA A 49 -14.83 -1.54 -2.58
C ALA A 49 -15.20 -0.07 -2.35
N ALA A 50 -15.82 0.23 -1.21
CA ALA A 50 -16.16 1.60 -0.81
C ALA A 50 -14.90 2.47 -0.63
N ALA A 51 -13.84 1.93 -0.02
CA ALA A 51 -12.57 2.64 0.14
C ALA A 51 -11.92 2.94 -1.22
N ILE A 52 -11.92 1.99 -2.16
CA ILE A 52 -11.38 2.21 -3.51
C ILE A 52 -12.18 3.29 -4.27
N GLN A 53 -13.51 3.27 -4.18
CA GLN A 53 -14.35 4.29 -4.78
C GLN A 53 -14.11 5.68 -4.16
N ALA A 54 -14.01 5.75 -2.83
CA ALA A 54 -13.70 7.00 -2.14
C ALA A 54 -12.33 7.55 -2.56
N TRP A 55 -11.31 6.68 -2.62
CA TRP A 55 -9.98 7.04 -3.05
C TRP A 55 -9.98 7.55 -4.50
N SER A 56 -10.71 6.90 -5.42
CA SER A 56 -10.76 7.30 -6.83
C SER A 56 -11.34 8.69 -7.06
N GLN A 57 -12.20 9.13 -6.14
CA GLN A 57 -12.83 10.46 -6.14
C GLN A 57 -11.98 11.52 -5.40
N GLY A 58 -10.81 11.16 -4.87
CA GLY A 58 -9.93 12.04 -4.12
C GLY A 58 -10.21 12.10 -2.62
N PHE A 59 -11.18 11.33 -2.11
CA PHE A 59 -11.47 11.24 -0.67
C PHE A 59 -10.51 10.26 0.03
N VAL A 60 -9.21 10.53 -0.06
CA VAL A 60 -8.14 9.63 0.41
C VAL A 60 -8.24 9.36 1.91
N VAL A 61 -8.52 10.38 2.72
CA VAL A 61 -8.67 10.22 4.20
C VAL A 61 -9.83 9.29 4.53
N LYS A 62 -10.97 9.42 3.84
CA LYS A 62 -12.13 8.53 4.04
C LYS A 62 -11.80 7.08 3.67
N ALA A 63 -11.09 6.88 2.57
CA ALA A 63 -10.64 5.55 2.16
C ALA A 63 -9.69 4.93 3.20
N LEU A 64 -8.75 5.74 3.70
CA LEU A 64 -7.82 5.37 4.75
C LEU A 64 -8.53 4.96 6.05
N ASP A 65 -9.47 5.77 6.54
CA ASP A 65 -10.26 5.44 7.74
C ASP A 65 -11.00 4.11 7.59
N THR A 66 -11.52 3.85 6.39
CA THR A 66 -12.22 2.59 6.09
C THR A 66 -11.27 1.38 6.13
N TRP A 67 -10.05 1.50 5.60
CA TRP A 67 -9.05 0.44 5.70
C TRP A 67 -8.54 0.25 7.14
N GLU A 68 -8.35 1.33 7.89
CA GLU A 68 -8.00 1.26 9.30
C GLU A 68 -9.07 0.55 10.12
N GLU A 69 -10.35 0.81 9.85
CA GLU A 69 -11.47 0.08 10.45
C GLU A 69 -11.40 -1.41 10.11
N ILE A 70 -11.13 -1.78 8.86
CA ILE A 70 -10.90 -3.19 8.48
C ILE A 70 -9.77 -3.79 9.31
N LEU A 71 -8.65 -3.08 9.50
CA LEU A 71 -7.50 -3.56 10.27
C LEU A 71 -7.77 -3.71 11.76
N THR A 72 -8.77 -3.03 12.33
CA THR A 72 -9.20 -3.28 13.72
C THR A 72 -9.85 -4.66 13.89
N LEU A 73 -10.59 -5.13 12.89
CA LEU A 73 -11.31 -6.41 12.92
C LEU A 73 -10.52 -7.56 12.28
N HIS A 74 -9.70 -7.23 11.29
CA HIS A 74 -8.93 -8.16 10.48
C HIS A 74 -7.46 -7.68 10.38
N PRO A 75 -6.67 -7.78 11.46
CA PRO A 75 -5.32 -7.24 11.51
C PRO A 75 -4.35 -7.89 10.51
N THR A 76 -4.71 -9.05 9.96
CA THR A 76 -3.94 -9.76 8.93
C THR A 76 -4.43 -9.50 7.50
N ASP A 77 -5.35 -8.55 7.28
CA ASP A 77 -5.78 -8.17 5.93
C ASP A 77 -4.68 -7.36 5.23
N VAL A 78 -3.91 -8.05 4.39
CA VAL A 78 -2.77 -7.46 3.67
C VAL A 78 -3.19 -6.37 2.68
N THR A 79 -4.40 -6.47 2.13
CA THR A 79 -4.90 -5.49 1.15
C THR A 79 -5.20 -4.17 1.83
N ALA A 80 -5.91 -4.22 2.97
CA ALA A 80 -6.20 -3.03 3.76
C ALA A 80 -4.89 -2.40 4.24
N LEU A 81 -3.97 -3.23 4.73
CA LEU A 81 -2.69 -2.76 5.25
C LEU A 81 -1.85 -2.06 4.20
N LYS A 82 -1.75 -2.62 2.98
CA LYS A 82 -0.97 -2.03 1.89
C LYS A 82 -1.57 -0.70 1.44
N PHE A 83 -2.89 -0.66 1.23
CA PHE A 83 -3.56 0.55 0.73
C PHE A 83 -3.61 1.66 1.79
N ALA A 84 -3.74 1.31 3.07
CA ALA A 84 -3.59 2.27 4.17
C ALA A 84 -2.16 2.82 4.23
N HIS A 85 -1.14 1.96 4.19
CA HIS A 85 0.27 2.35 4.21
C HIS A 85 0.61 3.33 3.08
N ASP A 86 0.22 3.03 1.83
CA ASP A 86 0.45 3.94 0.70
C ASP A 86 -0.30 5.26 0.85
N SER A 87 -1.52 5.22 1.37
CA SER A 87 -2.34 6.43 1.55
C SER A 87 -1.76 7.34 2.62
N TYR A 88 -1.28 6.80 3.75
CA TYR A 88 -0.53 7.60 4.73
C TYR A 88 0.72 8.22 4.12
N PHE A 89 1.44 7.45 3.30
CA PHE A 89 2.62 7.94 2.61
C PHE A 89 2.29 9.16 1.74
N TYR A 90 1.22 9.08 0.93
CA TYR A 90 0.78 10.20 0.08
C TYR A 90 0.27 11.41 0.87
N LEU A 91 -0.28 11.19 2.05
CA LEU A 91 -0.74 12.27 2.94
C LEU A 91 0.39 12.88 3.78
N GLY A 92 1.59 12.31 3.76
CA GLY A 92 2.71 12.75 4.60
C GLY A 92 2.49 12.47 6.08
N TYR A 93 1.82 11.35 6.40
CA TYR A 93 1.52 10.91 7.77
C TYR A 93 2.47 9.76 8.17
N GLN A 94 3.77 10.03 8.20
CA GLN A 94 4.81 9.00 8.39
C GLN A 94 4.72 8.29 9.74
N ASP A 95 4.38 9.01 10.81
CA ASP A 95 4.21 8.43 12.14
C ASP A 95 3.05 7.44 12.16
N GLN A 96 1.90 7.83 11.62
CA GLN A 96 0.71 6.98 11.54
C GLN A 96 0.94 5.79 10.60
N MET A 97 1.66 5.99 9.50
CA MET A 97 2.08 4.90 8.60
C MET A 97 2.89 3.83 9.37
N ARG A 98 3.90 4.26 10.13
CA ARG A 98 4.69 3.35 10.98
C ARG A 98 3.82 2.67 12.02
N ASP A 99 3.00 3.43 12.73
CA ASP A 99 2.24 2.96 13.89
C ASP A 99 1.11 2.01 13.48
N SER A 100 0.50 2.22 12.31
CA SER A 100 -0.47 1.30 11.72
C SER A 100 0.13 -0.09 11.50
N ILE A 101 1.35 -0.17 10.95
CA ILE A 101 2.06 -1.46 10.81
C ILE A 101 2.43 -2.05 12.18
N ALA A 102 2.95 -1.22 13.10
CA ALA A 102 3.35 -1.67 14.43
C ALA A 102 2.17 -2.27 15.21
N ARG A 103 0.97 -1.68 15.08
CA ARG A 103 -0.26 -2.11 15.73
C ARG A 103 -0.70 -3.51 15.30
N VAL A 104 -0.58 -3.83 14.02
CA VAL A 104 -0.99 -5.15 13.52
C VAL A 104 0.09 -6.21 13.69
N LEU A 105 1.36 -5.84 13.76
CA LEU A 105 2.52 -6.74 13.80
C LEU A 105 2.39 -7.95 14.75
N PRO A 106 1.87 -7.82 15.99
CA PRO A 106 1.71 -8.96 16.90
C PRO A 106 0.74 -10.06 16.43
N HIS A 107 -0.15 -9.75 15.49
CA HIS A 107 -1.13 -10.69 14.93
C HIS A 107 -0.56 -11.50 13.76
N TRP A 108 0.68 -11.20 13.34
CA TRP A 108 1.33 -11.85 12.22
C TRP A 108 2.45 -12.78 12.70
N ASN A 109 2.66 -13.84 11.93
CA ASN A 109 3.77 -14.78 12.14
C ASN A 109 4.24 -15.32 10.77
N ASP A 110 5.28 -16.17 10.78
CA ASP A 110 5.92 -16.66 9.55
C ASP A 110 5.10 -17.68 8.74
N THR A 111 3.94 -18.10 9.24
CA THR A 111 2.97 -18.90 8.48
C THR A 111 1.99 -18.03 7.68
N VAL A 112 1.84 -16.76 8.05
CA VAL A 112 0.95 -15.82 7.34
C VAL A 112 1.63 -15.40 6.03
N PRO A 113 0.96 -15.56 4.86
CA PRO A 113 1.51 -15.12 3.59
C PRO A 113 1.95 -13.65 3.65
N LEU A 114 3.06 -13.33 2.98
CA LEU A 114 3.59 -11.96 2.93
C LEU A 114 4.08 -11.40 4.27
N TYR A 115 4.33 -12.23 5.29
CA TYR A 115 4.94 -11.79 6.55
C TYR A 115 6.29 -11.06 6.37
N GLY A 116 7.11 -11.49 5.41
CA GLY A 116 8.34 -10.77 5.06
C GLY A 116 8.07 -9.35 4.54
N PHE A 117 6.97 -9.16 3.80
CA PHE A 117 6.58 -7.86 3.26
C PHE A 117 6.11 -6.90 4.35
N LEU A 118 5.36 -7.39 5.35
CA LEU A 118 4.99 -6.63 6.54
C LEU A 118 6.22 -6.02 7.25
N HIS A 119 7.28 -6.81 7.43
CA HIS A 119 8.52 -6.31 7.99
C HIS A 119 9.22 -5.28 7.10
N GLY A 120 9.09 -5.40 5.77
CA GLY A 120 9.57 -4.38 4.84
C GLY A 120 8.83 -3.05 5.00
N MET A 121 7.49 -3.07 5.05
CA MET A 121 6.68 -1.87 5.32
C MET A 121 7.01 -1.24 6.68
N TYR A 122 7.19 -2.07 7.72
CA TYR A 122 7.57 -1.53 9.03
C TYR A 122 8.97 -0.90 9.02
N ALA A 123 9.94 -1.55 8.38
CA ALA A 123 11.28 -1.01 8.24
C ALA A 123 11.27 0.34 7.50
N PHE A 124 10.45 0.48 6.45
CA PHE A 124 10.26 1.73 5.73
C PHE A 124 9.73 2.83 6.65
N GLY A 125 8.62 2.60 7.36
CA GLY A 125 8.09 3.59 8.31
C GLY A 125 9.05 3.95 9.44
N LEU A 126 9.90 3.01 9.87
CA LEU A 126 10.96 3.28 10.85
C LEU A 126 12.08 4.15 10.27
N VAL A 127 12.43 4.02 8.98
CA VAL A 127 13.40 4.91 8.32
C VAL A 127 12.86 6.32 8.20
N GLU A 128 11.62 6.46 7.72
CA GLU A 128 10.94 7.75 7.54
C GLU A 128 10.78 8.53 8.85
N THR A 129 10.91 7.84 9.99
CA THR A 129 10.78 8.42 11.34
C THR A 129 12.06 8.26 12.17
N ASN A 130 13.20 8.09 11.50
CA ASN A 130 14.57 8.14 12.06
C ASN A 130 14.95 7.01 13.06
N PHE A 131 14.22 5.90 13.09
CA PHE A 131 14.52 4.72 13.90
C PHE A 131 15.39 3.69 13.16
N TYR A 132 16.53 4.13 12.60
CA TYR A 132 17.35 3.32 11.68
C TYR A 132 17.80 1.97 12.24
N ASN A 133 18.21 1.92 13.51
CA ASN A 133 18.64 0.67 14.16
C ASN A 133 17.51 -0.36 14.25
N LYS A 134 16.26 0.08 14.43
CA LYS A 134 15.09 -0.81 14.41
C LYS A 134 14.73 -1.20 12.97
N ALA A 135 14.81 -0.24 12.04
CA ALA A 135 14.56 -0.49 10.64
C ALA A 135 15.46 -1.59 10.08
N GLU A 136 16.76 -1.57 10.39
CA GLU A 136 17.70 -2.59 9.92
C GLU A 136 17.32 -3.99 10.41
N LYS A 137 16.91 -4.14 11.67
CA LYS A 137 16.47 -5.43 12.23
C LYS A 137 15.28 -5.98 11.47
N HIS A 138 14.28 -5.15 11.17
CA HIS A 138 13.11 -5.55 10.42
C HIS A 138 13.42 -5.82 8.94
N ALA A 139 14.31 -5.04 8.31
CA ALA A 139 14.77 -5.32 6.94
C ALA A 139 15.50 -6.67 6.84
N ARG A 140 16.36 -7.00 7.82
CA ARG A 140 17.01 -8.33 7.90
C ARG A 140 15.99 -9.45 8.08
N GLN A 141 14.95 -9.24 8.88
CA GLN A 141 13.86 -10.20 9.05
C GLN A 141 13.08 -10.42 7.75
N ALA A 142 12.72 -9.35 7.03
CA ALA A 142 12.08 -9.41 5.73
C ALA A 142 12.91 -10.26 4.74
N ARG A 143 14.23 -9.99 4.67
CA ARG A 143 15.17 -10.77 3.84
C ARG A 143 15.23 -12.25 4.24
N ARG A 144 15.24 -12.58 5.53
CA ARG A 144 15.23 -13.98 5.99
C ARG A 144 13.99 -14.73 5.52
N GLN A 145 12.81 -14.11 5.62
CA GLN A 145 11.57 -14.72 5.14
C GLN A 145 11.56 -14.91 3.62
N LEU A 146 12.08 -13.92 2.89
CA LEU A 146 12.25 -14.01 1.45
C LEU A 146 13.11 -15.22 1.04
N LEU A 147 14.22 -15.46 1.74
CA LEU A 147 15.10 -16.61 1.48
C LEU A 147 14.45 -17.95 1.84
N ARG A 148 13.60 -17.99 2.88
CA ARG A 148 12.85 -19.19 3.27
C ARG A 148 11.82 -19.62 2.22
N LEU A 149 11.18 -18.66 1.54
CA LEU A 149 10.15 -18.91 0.53
C LEU A 149 10.71 -19.35 -0.84
N GLY A 150 11.96 -19.84 -0.90
CA GLY A 150 12.71 -20.22 -2.11
C GLY A 150 12.13 -21.35 -2.99
N GLY A 151 10.81 -21.47 -3.14
CA GLY A 151 10.13 -22.52 -3.93
C GLY A 151 9.20 -22.04 -5.06
N SER A 152 8.91 -20.73 -5.22
CA SER A 152 8.16 -20.22 -6.39
C SER A 152 8.79 -18.96 -6.95
N GLN A 153 9.93 -19.15 -7.62
CA GLN A 153 10.78 -18.08 -8.16
C GLN A 153 10.04 -17.12 -9.11
N LYS A 154 8.96 -17.54 -9.79
CA LYS A 154 8.34 -16.75 -10.86
C LYS A 154 7.43 -15.62 -10.36
N LEU A 155 6.51 -15.93 -9.44
CA LEU A 155 5.64 -14.93 -8.80
C LEU A 155 6.44 -14.01 -7.88
N HIS A 156 7.42 -14.59 -7.20
CA HIS A 156 8.32 -13.85 -6.32
C HIS A 156 9.20 -12.86 -7.10
N ARG A 157 9.74 -13.26 -8.25
CA ARG A 157 10.52 -12.39 -9.14
C ARG A 157 9.67 -11.26 -9.70
N SER A 158 8.48 -11.54 -10.23
CA SER A 158 7.63 -10.47 -10.78
C SER A 158 7.23 -9.45 -9.72
N PHE A 159 6.94 -9.90 -8.50
CA PHE A 159 6.59 -9.02 -7.38
C PHE A 159 7.80 -8.22 -6.86
N THR A 160 8.98 -8.84 -6.77
CA THR A 160 10.21 -8.17 -6.35
C THR A 160 10.68 -7.16 -7.41
N GLU A 161 10.55 -7.48 -8.70
CA GLU A 161 10.82 -6.57 -9.80
C GLU A 161 9.83 -5.39 -9.81
N ALA A 162 8.54 -5.63 -9.51
CA ALA A 162 7.54 -4.57 -9.37
C ALA A 162 7.87 -3.65 -8.19
N LEU A 163 8.25 -4.21 -7.04
CA LEU A 163 8.68 -3.44 -5.87
C LEU A 163 9.97 -2.65 -6.15
N GLN A 164 10.97 -3.25 -6.79
CA GLN A 164 12.20 -2.54 -7.16
C GLN A 164 11.91 -1.40 -8.16
N LYS A 165 11.05 -1.63 -9.15
CA LYS A 165 10.62 -0.58 -10.08
C LYS A 165 9.92 0.56 -9.35
N LEU A 166 9.02 0.24 -8.41
CA LEU A 166 8.27 1.23 -7.64
C LEU A 166 9.18 2.03 -6.68
N TYR A 167 10.08 1.35 -5.96
CA TYR A 167 11.06 2.01 -5.09
C TYR A 167 12.02 2.89 -5.90
N ARG A 168 12.40 2.46 -7.11
CA ARG A 168 13.26 3.22 -8.02
C ARG A 168 12.54 4.44 -8.59
N SER A 169 11.31 4.30 -9.07
CA SER A 169 10.53 5.45 -9.57
C SER A 169 10.29 6.47 -8.46
N PHE A 170 10.05 5.99 -7.24
CA PHE A 170 9.90 6.82 -6.06
C PHE A 170 11.18 7.61 -5.71
N THR A 171 12.34 6.94 -5.67
CA THR A 171 13.62 7.62 -5.38
C THR A 171 14.02 8.61 -6.48
N GLU A 172 13.75 8.29 -7.74
CA GLU A 172 13.98 9.20 -8.86
C GLU A 172 13.06 10.43 -8.81
N ALA A 173 11.79 10.27 -8.41
CA ALA A 173 10.85 11.38 -8.23
C ALA A 173 11.28 12.30 -7.08
N LEU A 174 11.66 11.75 -5.93
CA LEU A 174 12.18 12.52 -4.80
C LEU A 174 13.46 13.29 -5.17
N GLN A 175 14.39 12.66 -5.88
CA GLN A 175 15.60 13.34 -6.35
C GLN A 175 15.30 14.50 -7.29
N LYS A 176 14.35 14.34 -8.22
CA LYS A 176 13.94 15.41 -9.13
C LYS A 176 13.34 16.59 -8.37
N LEU A 177 12.44 16.31 -7.42
CA LEU A 177 11.79 17.33 -6.60
C LEU A 177 12.81 18.09 -5.75
N TYR A 178 13.73 17.38 -5.10
CA TYR A 178 14.78 18.00 -4.29
C TYR A 178 15.71 18.88 -5.13
N ARG A 179 16.05 18.41 -6.35
CA ARG A 179 16.86 19.18 -7.29
C ARG A 179 16.15 20.45 -7.76
N SER A 180 14.86 20.39 -8.08
CA SER A 180 14.10 21.58 -8.49
C SER A 180 14.00 22.62 -7.37
N PHE A 181 13.80 22.19 -6.12
CA PHE A 181 13.81 23.10 -4.97
C PHE A 181 15.18 23.73 -4.74
N THR A 182 16.25 22.93 -4.85
CA THR A 182 17.63 23.43 -4.66
C THR A 182 18.00 24.45 -5.74
N GLU A 183 17.60 24.25 -6.99
CA GLU A 183 17.82 25.24 -8.05
C GLU A 183 17.00 26.51 -7.83
N ALA A 184 15.72 26.40 -7.43
CA ALA A 184 14.88 27.57 -7.15
C ALA A 184 15.44 28.43 -6.01
N LEU A 185 16.03 27.82 -4.99
CA LEU A 185 16.67 28.52 -3.86
C LEU A 185 17.94 29.28 -4.27
N LYS A 186 18.60 28.95 -5.38
CA LYS A 186 19.80 29.67 -5.87
C LYS A 186 19.46 31.01 -6.54
N PHE A 187 18.18 31.26 -6.84
CA PHE A 187 17.70 32.48 -7.48
C PHE A 187 16.92 33.41 -6.53
N MET A 188 16.91 33.11 -5.23
CA MET A 188 16.52 34.02 -4.14
C MET A 188 17.77 34.57 -3.45
#